data_AF-A0A1M7RQ21-F1
#
_entry.id   AF-A0A1M7RQ21-F1
#
_cell.length_a   1.000
_cell.length_b   1.000
_cell.length_c   1.000
_cell.angle_alpha   90.00
_cell.angle_beta   90.00
_cell.angle_gamma   90.00
#
_symmetry.space_group_name_H-M   'P 1'
#
loop_
_entity.id
_entity.type
_entity.pdbx_description
1 polymer ?
#
loop_
_entity_poly.entity_id
_entity_poly.type
_entity_poly.pdbx_seq_one_letter_code
_entity_poly.pdbx_strand_id
1 'polypeptide(L)'
;MRHGAFLALALAALLASIAGARGPARVDDAAVLAGMVKNLSDYGFFADGARQVPGAGVAPYALNTPLWSDGAEKLRFVYLPEGTQLIADGDGLLQFPVGSAIIKTFGFGEGEGRRLIETRLLLHRADGWVALPYRWNADQTDATLALAGGRMDLLTPAGETISYAIPNKNQCKTCHSKDGEVIPIGPKARNLSGEWLGQMAQAGLLDQMPDGADSLPDWSTHATGSAAPLARAYLDVNCAHCHQPGGGASNSGLDLRWEQDDPHALGILKRPVAAGRGAGGHDFSVLPGQPDTSILLYRMNSAEPGIAMPELGKSTVDREGVAVVRRWIAEMQQ
;
A
#
# COMPACT_ATOMS: atom_id res chain seq x y z
N MET A 1 -24.71 -76.64 -35.41
CA MET A 1 -25.22 -75.37 -35.99
C MET A 1 -25.22 -74.34 -34.86
N ARG A 2 -24.23 -73.42 -34.82
CA ARG A 2 -24.39 -71.94 -34.88
C ARG A 2 -25.58 -71.46 -34.01
N HIS A 3 -25.43 -70.64 -32.97
CA HIS A 3 -24.83 -69.31 -32.81
C HIS A 3 -24.62 -69.09 -31.28
N GLY A 4 -23.70 -68.35 -30.69
CA GLY A 4 -22.87 -67.22 -31.12
C GLY A 4 -23.03 -66.07 -30.10
N ALA A 5 -21.94 -65.74 -29.36
CA ALA A 5 -21.52 -64.49 -28.68
C ALA A 5 -22.58 -63.59 -27.96
N PHE A 6 -22.35 -62.98 -26.79
CA PHE A 6 -21.27 -62.04 -26.45
C PHE A 6 -21.07 -61.98 -24.92
N LEU A 7 -19.83 -62.19 -24.46
CA LEU A 7 -19.35 -61.82 -23.12
C LEU A 7 -18.39 -60.64 -23.31
N ALA A 8 -18.85 -59.42 -22.98
CA ALA A 8 -18.03 -58.22 -23.10
C ALA A 8 -17.26 -57.98 -21.80
N LEU A 9 -15.93 -57.95 -21.91
CA LEU A 9 -14.97 -57.55 -20.89
C LEU A 9 -15.30 -56.16 -20.32
N ALA A 10 -15.38 -56.07 -18.99
CA ALA A 10 -15.25 -54.82 -18.26
C ALA A 10 -14.05 -54.94 -17.31
N LEU A 11 -12.86 -54.57 -17.80
CA LEU A 11 -11.71 -54.27 -16.96
C LEU A 11 -10.89 -53.18 -17.67
N ALA A 12 -11.30 -51.92 -17.48
CA ALA A 12 -10.51 -50.76 -17.87
C ALA A 12 -9.97 -50.11 -16.60
N ALA A 13 -8.64 -50.07 -16.53
CA ALA A 13 -7.83 -49.59 -15.43
C ALA A 13 -8.18 -48.15 -15.02
N LEU A 14 -8.46 -47.95 -13.73
CA LEU A 14 -8.31 -46.65 -13.08
C LEU A 14 -6.81 -46.39 -12.91
N LEU A 15 -6.19 -45.71 -13.89
CA LEU A 15 -4.92 -45.03 -13.67
C LEU A 15 -5.22 -43.73 -12.94
N ALA A 16 -5.00 -43.76 -11.63
CA ALA A 16 -4.99 -42.59 -10.78
C ALA A 16 -3.95 -41.59 -11.30
N SER A 17 -4.39 -40.49 -11.88
CA SER A 17 -3.59 -39.29 -12.04
C SER A 17 -3.44 -38.65 -10.66
N ILE A 18 -2.46 -39.13 -9.90
CA ILE A 18 -1.91 -38.38 -8.78
C ILE A 18 -1.12 -37.23 -9.42
N ALA A 19 -1.84 -36.16 -9.79
CA ALA A 19 -1.21 -34.86 -9.94
C ALA A 19 -0.53 -34.60 -8.60
N GLY A 20 0.81 -34.64 -8.59
CA GLY A 20 1.58 -34.40 -7.39
C GLY A 20 1.10 -33.10 -6.78
N ALA A 21 0.53 -33.18 -5.58
CA ALA A 21 0.31 -32.02 -4.76
C ALA A 21 1.69 -31.40 -4.56
N ARG A 22 2.02 -30.39 -5.36
CA ARG A 22 3.15 -29.51 -5.07
C ARG A 22 2.86 -29.01 -3.66
N GLY A 23 3.76 -29.30 -2.72
CA GLY A 23 3.69 -28.71 -1.39
C GLY A 23 3.53 -27.18 -1.50
N PRO A 24 3.00 -26.52 -0.47
CA PRO A 24 2.83 -25.07 -0.51
C PRO A 24 4.14 -24.42 -0.97
N ALA A 25 4.04 -23.48 -1.91
CA ALA A 25 5.19 -22.72 -2.37
C ALA A 25 5.90 -22.16 -1.12
N ARG A 26 7.16 -22.55 -0.93
CA ARG A 26 8.01 -22.07 0.15
C ARG A 26 8.78 -20.87 -0.38
N VAL A 27 8.84 -19.81 0.42
CA VAL A 27 9.64 -18.64 0.09
C VAL A 27 11.12 -19.01 0.04
N ASP A 28 11.84 -18.49 -0.95
CA ASP A 28 13.30 -18.59 -1.03
C ASP A 28 13.93 -17.46 -0.18
N ASP A 29 14.31 -17.79 1.05
CA ASP A 29 14.95 -16.85 1.98
C ASP A 29 16.24 -16.25 1.42
N ALA A 30 17.01 -17.02 0.64
CA ALA A 30 18.25 -16.52 0.04
C ALA A 30 17.95 -15.44 -0.99
N ALA A 31 16.87 -15.59 -1.76
CA ALA A 31 16.38 -14.59 -2.71
C ALA A 31 15.90 -13.30 -2.02
N VAL A 32 15.28 -13.43 -0.84
CA VAL A 32 14.88 -12.26 -0.03
C VAL A 32 16.11 -11.52 0.50
N LEU A 33 17.07 -12.26 1.07
CA LEU A 33 18.27 -11.72 1.71
C LEU A 33 19.28 -11.17 0.70
N ALA A 34 19.36 -11.72 -0.51
CA ALA A 34 20.39 -11.37 -1.48
C ALA A 34 19.86 -11.30 -2.93
N GLY A 35 20.41 -10.35 -3.70
CA GLY A 35 20.18 -10.25 -5.15
C GLY A 35 19.06 -9.32 -5.60
N MET A 36 18.90 -9.24 -6.93
CA MET A 36 17.81 -8.59 -7.63
C MET A 36 17.18 -9.64 -8.53
N VAL A 37 16.18 -10.34 -8.00
CA VAL A 37 15.56 -11.49 -8.65
C VAL A 37 14.73 -11.01 -9.83
N LYS A 38 14.85 -11.68 -10.99
CA LYS A 38 14.23 -11.22 -12.22
C LYS A 38 12.71 -11.37 -12.19
N ASN A 39 12.18 -12.52 -11.80
CA ASN A 39 10.74 -12.77 -11.76
C ASN A 39 10.23 -12.74 -10.33
N LEU A 40 8.99 -12.31 -10.13
CA LEU A 40 8.35 -12.28 -8.82
C LEU A 40 8.10 -13.70 -8.31
N SER A 41 7.71 -14.62 -9.20
CA SER A 41 7.45 -16.01 -8.87
C SER A 41 8.66 -16.75 -8.29
N ASP A 42 9.88 -16.34 -8.65
CA ASP A 42 11.14 -16.94 -8.17
C ASP A 42 11.34 -16.75 -6.65
N TYR A 43 10.65 -15.79 -6.01
CA TYR A 43 10.67 -15.66 -4.55
C TYR A 43 9.84 -16.72 -3.83
N GLY A 44 8.84 -17.32 -4.48
CA GLY A 44 7.92 -18.26 -3.83
C GLY A 44 6.89 -17.62 -2.87
N PHE A 45 6.67 -16.30 -2.92
CA PHE A 45 5.70 -15.61 -2.03
C PHE A 45 4.25 -16.07 -2.20
N PHE A 46 3.89 -16.60 -3.37
CA PHE A 46 2.52 -16.97 -3.69
C PHE A 46 2.46 -18.42 -4.16
N ALA A 47 1.47 -19.17 -3.63
CA ALA A 47 1.10 -20.47 -4.17
C ALA A 47 0.43 -20.34 -5.54
N ASP A 48 -0.30 -19.24 -5.76
CA ASP A 48 -0.82 -18.81 -7.05
C ASP A 48 -0.65 -17.29 -7.17
N GLY A 49 0.34 -16.85 -7.95
CA GLY A 49 0.66 -15.43 -8.11
C GLY A 49 -0.45 -14.65 -8.81
N ALA A 50 -1.07 -15.22 -9.85
CA ALA A 50 -2.12 -14.53 -10.62
C ALA A 50 -3.36 -14.25 -9.75
N ARG A 51 -3.72 -15.20 -8.88
CA ARG A 51 -4.80 -15.04 -7.91
C ARG A 51 -4.36 -14.43 -6.58
N GLN A 52 -3.07 -14.12 -6.42
CA GLN A 52 -2.47 -13.58 -5.20
C GLN A 52 -2.75 -14.46 -3.96
N VAL A 53 -2.77 -15.78 -4.15
CA VAL A 53 -2.91 -16.76 -3.05
C VAL A 53 -1.58 -16.89 -2.33
N PRO A 54 -1.48 -16.51 -1.04
CA PRO A 54 -0.21 -16.53 -0.31
C PRO A 54 0.42 -17.92 -0.24
N GLY A 55 1.75 -17.97 -0.30
CA GLY A 55 2.56 -19.14 0.03
C GLY A 55 2.70 -19.33 1.54
N ALA A 56 3.46 -20.34 1.95
CA ALA A 56 3.74 -20.57 3.37
C ALA A 56 4.54 -19.41 3.97
N GLY A 57 4.16 -18.96 5.17
CA GLY A 57 4.82 -17.84 5.87
C GLY A 57 4.45 -16.45 5.36
N VAL A 58 3.54 -16.35 4.37
CA VAL A 58 3.04 -15.07 3.84
C VAL A 58 1.62 -14.82 4.35
N ALA A 59 1.44 -13.72 5.09
CA ALA A 59 0.16 -13.34 5.68
C ALA A 59 -0.42 -12.10 4.97
N PRO A 60 -1.69 -12.14 4.50
CA PRO A 60 -2.36 -10.96 4.00
C PRO A 60 -2.67 -10.00 5.16
N TYR A 61 -2.73 -8.70 4.87
CA TYR A 61 -3.24 -7.72 5.83
C TYR A 61 -4.03 -6.61 5.11
N ALA A 62 -4.91 -5.96 5.87
CA ALA A 62 -5.65 -4.78 5.44
C ALA A 62 -5.26 -3.57 6.30
N LEU A 63 -5.57 -2.38 5.81
CA LEU A 63 -5.39 -1.13 6.55
C LEU A 63 -6.77 -0.49 6.72
N ASN A 64 -7.04 0.08 7.91
CA ASN A 64 -8.30 0.76 8.19
C ASN A 64 -8.48 1.96 7.26
N THR A 65 -7.42 2.78 7.11
CA THR A 65 -7.36 3.86 6.12
C THR A 65 -6.24 3.58 5.12
N PRO A 66 -6.55 3.13 3.88
CA PRO A 66 -5.54 2.85 2.88
C PRO A 66 -5.10 4.11 2.13
N LEU A 67 -3.79 4.19 1.81
CA LEU A 67 -3.27 5.19 0.86
C LEU A 67 -3.97 5.05 -0.51
N TRP A 68 -4.37 6.18 -1.08
CA TRP A 68 -5.05 6.27 -2.37
C TRP A 68 -4.06 6.44 -3.53
N SER A 69 -4.35 5.83 -4.68
CA SER A 69 -3.50 5.92 -5.89
C SER A 69 -4.33 5.69 -7.15
N ASP A 70 -4.96 6.73 -7.69
CA ASP A 70 -5.77 6.67 -8.92
C ASP A 70 -6.91 5.64 -8.89
N GLY A 71 -7.43 5.32 -7.70
CA GLY A 71 -8.42 4.27 -7.49
C GLY A 71 -7.89 2.84 -7.63
N ALA A 72 -6.57 2.64 -7.71
CA ALA A 72 -5.98 1.30 -7.73
C ALA A 72 -6.23 0.57 -6.40
N GLU A 73 -6.76 -0.65 -6.50
CA GLU A 73 -6.82 -1.59 -5.40
C GLU A 73 -5.41 -2.04 -5.02
N LYS A 74 -5.20 -2.31 -3.73
CA LYS A 74 -3.90 -2.68 -3.17
C LYS A 74 -4.05 -3.93 -2.32
N LEU A 75 -3.54 -5.04 -2.84
CA LEU A 75 -3.40 -6.29 -2.10
C LEU A 75 -2.07 -6.24 -1.35
N ARG A 76 -2.09 -6.57 -0.05
CA ARG A 76 -0.93 -6.39 0.82
C ARG A 76 -0.65 -7.65 1.61
N PHE A 77 0.63 -7.98 1.70
CA PHE A 77 1.10 -9.15 2.41
C PHE A 77 2.39 -8.83 3.17
N VAL A 78 2.62 -9.57 4.24
CA VAL A 78 3.90 -9.64 4.95
C VAL A 78 4.45 -11.05 4.86
N TYR A 79 5.75 -11.16 4.68
CA TYR A 79 6.50 -12.41 4.82
C TYR A 79 7.40 -12.31 6.05
N LEU A 80 7.38 -13.34 6.90
CA LEU A 80 8.30 -13.50 8.03
C LEU A 80 9.10 -14.80 7.85
N PRO A 81 10.44 -14.76 7.98
CA PRO A 81 11.24 -15.97 8.04
C PRO A 81 10.81 -16.89 9.19
N GLU A 82 10.97 -18.19 8.99
CA GLU A 82 10.62 -19.21 9.98
C GLU A 82 11.32 -18.95 11.33
N GLY A 83 10.56 -19.03 12.42
CA GLY A 83 11.08 -18.81 13.78
C GLY A 83 11.31 -17.34 14.16
N THR A 84 10.88 -16.39 13.32
CA THR A 84 10.94 -14.96 13.62
C THR A 84 9.55 -14.38 13.90
N GLN A 85 9.51 -13.21 14.52
CA GLN A 85 8.28 -12.49 14.85
C GLN A 85 8.45 -10.98 14.63
N LEU A 86 7.34 -10.30 14.37
CA LEU A 86 7.25 -8.84 14.46
C LEU A 86 7.38 -8.41 15.92
N ILE A 87 7.98 -7.25 16.15
CA ILE A 87 8.03 -6.62 17.48
C ILE A 87 7.19 -5.35 17.46
N ALA A 88 6.30 -5.20 18.44
CA ALA A 88 5.50 -4.01 18.65
C ALA A 88 6.39 -2.79 19.00
N ASP A 89 6.00 -1.62 18.52
CA ASP A 89 6.69 -0.35 18.79
C ASP A 89 5.66 0.78 18.93
N GLY A 90 4.98 0.78 20.08
CA GLY A 90 3.83 1.62 20.34
C GLY A 90 2.79 1.52 19.22
N ASP A 91 2.24 2.65 18.82
CA ASP A 91 1.25 2.74 17.76
C ASP A 91 1.89 2.87 16.35
N GLY A 92 3.23 2.90 16.28
CA GLY A 92 4.05 3.17 15.10
C GLY A 92 4.26 1.97 14.17
N LEU A 93 5.30 2.04 13.34
CA LEU A 93 5.66 0.94 12.43
C LEU A 93 6.13 -0.27 13.24
N LEU A 94 5.54 -1.45 12.98
CA LEU A 94 6.04 -2.69 13.58
C LEU A 94 7.50 -2.93 13.17
N GLN A 95 8.31 -3.44 14.09
CA GLN A 95 9.71 -3.77 13.79
C GLN A 95 9.75 -5.15 13.11
N PHE A 96 10.17 -5.15 11.84
CA PHE A 96 10.31 -6.37 11.06
C PHE A 96 11.71 -6.97 11.26
N PRO A 97 11.84 -8.29 11.43
CA PRO A 97 13.16 -8.93 11.47
C PRO A 97 13.84 -8.87 10.10
N VAL A 98 15.17 -9.02 10.09
CA VAL A 98 15.93 -9.19 8.83
C VAL A 98 15.46 -10.47 8.13
N GLY A 99 15.29 -10.41 6.80
CA GLY A 99 14.71 -11.47 6.00
C GLY A 99 13.21 -11.34 5.76
N SER A 100 12.53 -10.38 6.40
CA SER A 100 11.13 -10.10 6.12
C SER A 100 10.91 -9.40 4.79
N ALA A 101 9.68 -9.51 4.26
CA ALA A 101 9.24 -8.73 3.11
C ALA A 101 7.86 -8.10 3.36
N ILE A 102 7.68 -6.87 2.87
CA ILE A 102 6.36 -6.25 2.68
C ILE A 102 6.08 -6.25 1.19
N ILE A 103 4.97 -6.87 0.81
CA ILE A 103 4.59 -7.12 -0.57
C ILE A 103 3.30 -6.34 -0.83
N LYS A 104 3.30 -5.48 -1.84
CA LYS A 104 2.12 -4.69 -2.22
C LYS A 104 1.86 -4.78 -3.71
N THR A 105 0.74 -5.38 -4.09
CA THR A 105 0.31 -5.51 -5.48
C THR A 105 -0.79 -4.52 -5.79
N PHE A 106 -0.61 -3.73 -6.85
CA PHE A 106 -1.56 -2.75 -7.35
C PHE A 106 -2.34 -3.34 -8.51
N GLY A 107 -3.66 -3.20 -8.48
CA GLY A 107 -4.54 -3.69 -9.54
C GLY A 107 -5.73 -2.78 -9.79
N PHE A 108 -6.37 -3.00 -10.93
CA PHE A 108 -7.61 -2.34 -11.33
C PHE A 108 -8.67 -3.38 -11.66
N GLY A 109 -9.93 -3.09 -11.34
CA GLY A 109 -11.01 -4.08 -11.42
C GLY A 109 -11.03 -5.02 -10.21
N GLU A 110 -12.04 -5.87 -10.15
CA GLU A 110 -12.32 -6.74 -8.99
C GLU A 110 -12.56 -8.19 -9.43
N GLY A 111 -12.42 -9.12 -8.49
CA GLY A 111 -12.68 -10.55 -8.71
C GLY A 111 -11.88 -11.12 -9.89
N GLU A 112 -12.54 -11.90 -10.75
CA GLU A 112 -11.94 -12.48 -11.96
C GLU A 112 -11.57 -11.43 -13.04
N GLY A 113 -12.17 -10.24 -12.97
CA GLY A 113 -11.87 -9.12 -13.87
C GLY A 113 -10.69 -8.26 -13.41
N ARG A 114 -10.09 -8.55 -12.25
CA ARG A 114 -8.96 -7.80 -11.72
C ARG A 114 -7.74 -7.98 -12.61
N ARG A 115 -7.12 -6.86 -12.98
CA ARG A 115 -5.85 -6.80 -13.67
C ARG A 115 -4.76 -6.26 -12.73
N LEU A 116 -3.79 -7.11 -12.42
CA LEU A 116 -2.57 -6.77 -11.69
C LEU A 116 -1.65 -5.95 -12.61
N ILE A 117 -1.12 -4.86 -12.08
CA ILE A 117 -0.29 -3.89 -12.81
C ILE A 117 1.15 -3.95 -12.34
N GLU A 118 1.36 -3.82 -11.04
CA GLU A 118 2.69 -3.88 -10.43
C GLU A 118 2.66 -4.51 -9.05
N THR A 119 3.79 -5.08 -8.64
CA THR A 119 4.06 -5.48 -7.27
C THR A 119 5.30 -4.74 -6.78
N ARG A 120 5.19 -4.05 -5.65
CA ARG A 120 6.31 -3.39 -4.99
C ARG A 120 6.72 -4.22 -3.78
N LEU A 121 7.98 -4.63 -3.77
CA LEU A 121 8.60 -5.30 -2.64
C LEU A 121 9.39 -4.29 -1.82
N LEU A 122 9.25 -4.38 -0.50
CA LEU A 122 10.26 -3.89 0.45
C LEU A 122 10.85 -5.11 1.14
N LEU A 123 12.12 -5.38 0.87
CA LEU A 123 12.85 -6.52 1.45
C LEU A 123 13.74 -6.00 2.58
N HIS A 124 13.59 -6.55 3.78
CA HIS A 124 14.41 -6.14 4.92
C HIS A 124 15.69 -6.97 4.95
N ARG A 125 16.84 -6.33 4.70
CA ARG A 125 18.16 -6.97 4.66
C ARG A 125 19.01 -6.42 5.81
N ALA A 126 20.17 -7.04 6.04
CA ALA A 126 21.09 -6.63 7.09
C ALA A 126 21.49 -5.13 6.99
N ASP A 127 21.62 -4.60 5.78
CA ASP A 127 21.94 -3.19 5.52
C ASP A 127 20.70 -2.27 5.42
N GLY A 128 19.52 -2.77 5.80
CA GLY A 128 18.25 -2.04 5.76
C GLY A 128 17.31 -2.45 4.62
N TRP A 129 16.30 -1.61 4.36
CA TRP A 129 15.23 -1.91 3.41
C TRP A 129 15.63 -1.68 1.96
N VAL A 130 15.32 -2.66 1.11
CA VAL A 130 15.50 -2.59 -0.35
C VAL A 130 14.16 -2.59 -1.05
N ALA A 131 13.88 -1.50 -1.78
CA ALA A 131 12.69 -1.37 -2.60
C ALA A 131 12.91 -1.91 -4.02
N LEU A 132 12.06 -2.84 -4.46
CA LEU A 132 12.11 -3.43 -5.80
C LEU A 132 10.71 -3.40 -6.45
N PRO A 133 10.52 -2.63 -7.54
CA PRO A 133 9.28 -2.65 -8.31
C PRO A 133 9.27 -3.79 -9.34
N TYR A 134 8.13 -4.46 -9.48
CA TYR A 134 7.88 -5.51 -10.47
C TYR A 134 6.67 -5.12 -11.32
N ARG A 135 6.74 -5.38 -12.62
CA ARG A 135 5.66 -5.12 -13.58
C ARG A 135 5.04 -6.44 -14.03
N TRP A 136 3.72 -6.54 -13.89
CA TRP A 136 2.95 -7.69 -14.37
C TRP A 136 2.90 -7.74 -15.89
N ASN A 137 2.95 -8.95 -16.45
CA ASN A 137 2.79 -9.18 -17.88
C ASN A 137 1.31 -9.11 -18.30
N ALA A 138 1.07 -8.99 -19.62
CA ALA A 138 -0.29 -8.88 -20.17
C ALA A 138 -1.11 -10.16 -19.93
N ASP A 139 -0.45 -11.32 -19.91
CA ASP A 139 -1.09 -12.63 -19.73
C ASP A 139 -1.46 -12.92 -18.26
N GLN A 140 -1.11 -12.02 -17.32
CA GLN A 140 -1.37 -12.13 -15.88
C GLN A 140 -0.81 -13.41 -15.25
N THR A 141 0.35 -13.87 -15.73
CA THR A 141 1.00 -15.09 -15.25
C THR A 141 2.16 -14.83 -14.29
N ASP A 142 2.86 -13.71 -14.45
CA ASP A 142 3.98 -13.33 -13.57
C ASP A 142 4.31 -11.84 -13.70
N ALA A 143 5.17 -11.34 -12.81
CA ALA A 143 5.72 -10.01 -12.85
C ALA A 143 7.26 -10.04 -12.94
N THR A 144 7.82 -9.09 -13.69
CA THR A 144 9.28 -8.99 -13.90
C THR A 144 9.83 -7.70 -13.29
N LEU A 145 11.04 -7.78 -12.74
CA LEU A 145 11.71 -6.66 -12.09
C LEU A 145 11.83 -5.46 -13.04
N ALA A 146 11.29 -4.32 -12.63
CA ALA A 146 11.19 -3.11 -13.43
C ALA A 146 12.12 -2.01 -12.89
N LEU A 147 13.45 -2.25 -12.91
CA LEU A 147 14.44 -1.30 -12.35
C LEU A 147 14.31 0.12 -12.90
N ALA A 148 14.04 0.25 -14.19
CA ALA A 148 13.84 1.53 -14.88
C ALA A 148 12.41 2.10 -14.71
N GLY A 149 11.53 1.40 -13.99
CA GLY A 149 10.12 1.71 -13.89
C GLY A 149 9.39 1.39 -15.19
N GLY A 150 8.26 2.06 -15.40
CA GLY A 150 7.48 1.92 -16.62
C GLY A 150 6.30 2.88 -16.67
N ARG A 151 5.71 3.02 -17.85
CA ARG A 151 4.45 3.73 -18.02
C ARG A 151 3.50 2.89 -18.86
N MET A 152 2.21 3.00 -18.56
CA MET A 152 1.17 2.37 -19.36
C MET A 152 -0.14 3.14 -19.24
N ASP A 153 -0.91 3.14 -20.31
CA ASP A 153 -2.20 3.80 -20.32
C ASP A 153 -3.25 2.89 -19.67
N LEU A 154 -4.01 3.45 -18.73
CA LEU A 154 -5.06 2.77 -17.98
C LEU A 154 -6.31 3.64 -17.91
N LEU A 155 -7.46 2.99 -17.73
CA LEU A 155 -8.71 3.65 -17.36
C LEU A 155 -8.90 3.47 -15.85
N THR A 156 -9.02 4.58 -15.11
CA THR A 156 -9.33 4.52 -13.68
C THR A 156 -10.76 4.02 -13.45
N PRO A 157 -11.12 3.58 -12.23
CA PRO A 157 -12.50 3.23 -11.91
C PRO A 157 -13.49 4.41 -12.11
N ALA A 158 -12.99 5.65 -12.04
CA ALA A 158 -13.77 6.86 -12.30
C ALA A 158 -13.94 7.18 -13.80
N GLY A 159 -13.37 6.37 -14.70
CA GLY A 159 -13.47 6.56 -16.15
C GLY A 159 -12.45 7.54 -16.74
N GLU A 160 -11.40 7.89 -16.01
CA GLU A 160 -10.35 8.81 -16.47
C GLU A 160 -9.22 8.02 -17.12
N THR A 161 -8.76 8.44 -18.30
CA THR A 161 -7.57 7.87 -18.93
C THR A 161 -6.33 8.49 -18.30
N ILE A 162 -5.45 7.64 -17.76
CA ILE A 162 -4.19 8.04 -17.15
C ILE A 162 -3.03 7.33 -17.81
N SER A 163 -1.88 8.00 -17.82
CA SER A 163 -0.61 7.35 -18.09
C SER A 163 0.00 6.92 -16.74
N TYR A 164 -0.37 5.73 -16.29
CA TYR A 164 0.04 5.18 -14.99
C TYR A 164 1.55 5.00 -14.95
N ALA A 165 2.19 5.48 -13.88
CA ALA A 165 3.63 5.42 -13.70
C ALA A 165 4.02 4.37 -12.65
N ILE A 166 4.71 3.33 -13.10
CA ILE A 166 5.43 2.40 -12.23
C ILE A 166 6.75 3.07 -11.86
N PRO A 167 7.02 3.38 -10.58
CA PRO A 167 8.23 4.07 -10.18
C PRO A 167 9.46 3.20 -10.47
N ASN A 168 10.55 3.85 -10.86
CA ASN A 168 11.85 3.18 -10.93
C ASN A 168 12.43 2.98 -9.52
N LYS A 169 13.47 2.13 -9.40
CA LYS A 169 14.09 1.79 -8.10
C LYS A 169 14.54 3.01 -7.29
N ASN A 170 15.06 4.05 -7.94
CA ASN A 170 15.56 5.24 -7.26
C ASN A 170 14.41 6.15 -6.79
N GLN A 171 13.31 6.18 -7.55
CA GLN A 171 12.09 6.93 -7.19
C GLN A 171 11.35 6.34 -5.99
N CYS A 172 11.57 5.07 -5.65
CA CYS A 172 11.03 4.49 -4.42
C CYS A 172 11.46 5.30 -3.18
N LYS A 173 12.71 5.81 -3.17
CA LYS A 173 13.23 6.63 -2.06
C LYS A 173 12.50 7.97 -1.93
N THR A 174 11.87 8.47 -2.99
CA THR A 174 11.18 9.77 -2.91
C THR A 174 10.04 9.75 -1.88
N CYS A 175 9.36 8.62 -1.72
CA CYS A 175 8.33 8.45 -0.70
C CYS A 175 8.85 7.74 0.56
N HIS A 176 9.78 6.80 0.41
CA HIS A 176 10.25 5.95 1.50
C HIS A 176 11.48 6.48 2.25
N SER A 177 12.02 7.64 1.89
CA SER A 177 13.20 8.21 2.57
C SER A 177 12.79 8.98 3.82
N LYS A 178 13.38 8.64 4.96
CA LYS A 178 13.35 9.41 6.20
C LYS A 178 14.76 9.45 6.78
N ASP A 179 15.29 10.64 7.04
CA ASP A 179 16.64 10.84 7.60
C ASP A 179 17.76 10.14 6.79
N GLY A 180 17.55 9.97 5.47
CA GLY A 180 18.47 9.29 4.56
C GLY A 180 18.29 7.77 4.47
N GLU A 181 17.41 7.19 5.29
CA GLU A 181 17.11 5.76 5.33
C GLU A 181 15.81 5.41 4.59
N VAL A 182 15.72 4.20 4.06
CA VAL A 182 14.49 3.68 3.45
C VAL A 182 13.65 3.04 4.54
N ILE A 183 12.44 3.54 4.75
CA ILE A 183 11.48 3.03 5.74
C ILE A 183 10.18 2.56 5.07
N PRO A 184 9.53 1.50 5.58
CA PRO A 184 8.19 1.13 5.16
C PRO A 184 7.14 2.22 5.42
N ILE A 185 6.09 2.21 4.60
CA ILE A 185 4.93 3.08 4.73
C ILE A 185 3.68 2.21 4.74
N GLY A 186 2.80 2.42 5.72
CA GLY A 186 1.49 1.76 5.77
C GLY A 186 1.25 0.90 7.01
N PRO A 187 2.04 -0.15 7.29
CA PRO A 187 1.75 -1.13 8.35
C PRO A 187 2.17 -0.62 9.73
N LYS A 188 1.70 0.59 10.09
CA LYS A 188 1.77 1.09 11.45
C LYS A 188 0.68 0.42 12.27
N ALA A 189 0.95 0.08 13.53
CA ALA A 189 0.01 -0.58 14.43
C ALA A 189 -1.31 0.20 14.54
N ARG A 190 -1.26 1.54 14.55
CA ARG A 190 -2.45 2.40 14.52
C ARG A 190 -3.38 2.19 13.31
N ASN A 191 -2.87 1.69 12.19
CA ASN A 191 -3.63 1.53 10.94
C ASN A 191 -3.91 0.07 10.57
N LEU A 192 -3.34 -0.88 11.31
CA LEU A 192 -3.63 -2.30 11.17
C LEU A 192 -4.84 -2.64 12.04
N SER A 193 -5.73 -3.49 11.53
CA SER A 193 -6.90 -3.87 12.31
C SER A 193 -6.50 -4.66 13.56
N GLY A 194 -7.23 -4.46 14.65
CA GLY A 194 -7.00 -5.14 15.91
C GLY A 194 -7.23 -6.65 15.77
N GLU A 195 -8.13 -7.06 14.87
CA GLU A 195 -8.33 -8.45 14.51
C GLU A 195 -7.05 -9.07 13.93
N TRP A 196 -6.42 -8.42 12.94
CA TRP A 196 -5.21 -8.95 12.32
C TRP A 196 -4.05 -9.00 13.32
N LEU A 197 -3.85 -7.93 14.08
CA LEU A 197 -2.80 -7.88 15.12
C LEU A 197 -3.01 -8.97 16.17
N GLY A 198 -4.25 -9.19 16.62
CA GLY A 198 -4.60 -10.26 17.54
C GLY A 198 -4.33 -11.65 16.99
N GLN A 199 -4.64 -11.89 15.70
CA GLN A 199 -4.33 -13.17 15.03
C GLN A 199 -2.82 -13.40 14.94
N MET A 200 -2.04 -12.38 14.59
CA MET A 200 -0.58 -12.48 14.50
C MET A 200 0.04 -12.76 15.88
N ALA A 201 -0.45 -12.11 16.94
CA ALA A 201 0.03 -12.33 18.30
C ALA A 201 -0.32 -13.76 18.79
N GLN A 202 -1.54 -14.23 18.55
CA GLN A 202 -1.97 -15.59 18.91
C GLN A 202 -1.16 -16.67 18.18
N ALA A 203 -0.74 -16.38 16.94
CA ALA A 203 0.10 -17.27 16.15
C ALA A 203 1.60 -17.21 16.53
N GLY A 204 2.00 -16.35 17.47
CA GLY A 204 3.41 -16.12 17.82
C GLY A 204 4.22 -15.40 16.73
N LEU A 205 3.55 -14.73 15.79
CA LEU A 205 4.15 -13.97 14.69
C LEU A 205 4.29 -12.47 15.03
N LEU A 206 3.73 -12.05 16.16
CA LEU A 206 3.89 -10.73 16.78
C LEU A 206 4.10 -10.96 18.29
N ASP A 207 5.06 -10.27 18.88
CA ASP A 207 5.46 -10.46 20.29
C ASP A 207 4.34 -10.13 21.29
N GLN A 208 3.62 -9.04 21.05
CA GLN A 208 2.54 -8.55 21.89
C GLN A 208 1.60 -7.61 21.11
N MET A 209 0.41 -7.38 21.65
CA MET A 209 -0.48 -6.36 21.09
C MET A 209 0.14 -4.97 21.30
N PRO A 210 0.33 -4.15 20.25
CA PRO A 210 0.90 -2.82 20.40
C PRO A 210 -0.06 -1.86 21.10
N ASP A 211 0.47 -1.02 21.99
CA ASP A 211 -0.30 0.07 22.60
C ASP A 211 -0.76 1.08 21.55
N GLY A 212 -2.02 1.51 21.59
CA GLY A 212 -2.57 2.46 20.62
C GLY A 212 -2.79 1.88 19.21
N ALA A 213 -2.73 0.55 19.05
CA ALA A 213 -3.10 -0.13 17.83
C ALA A 213 -4.56 0.13 17.41
N ASP A 214 -4.84 -0.06 16.11
CA ASP A 214 -6.20 -0.02 15.55
C ASP A 214 -6.97 1.30 15.83
N SER A 215 -6.24 2.42 15.87
CA SER A 215 -6.80 3.73 16.25
C SER A 215 -7.27 4.57 15.06
N LEU A 216 -6.76 4.31 13.86
CA LEU A 216 -7.18 5.01 12.65
C LEU A 216 -8.59 4.52 12.24
N PRO A 217 -9.49 5.44 11.84
CA PRO A 217 -10.85 5.11 11.45
C PRO A 217 -10.88 4.20 10.21
N ASP A 218 -11.95 3.41 10.10
CA ASP A 218 -12.26 2.68 8.87
C ASP A 218 -12.69 3.67 7.78
N TRP A 219 -11.92 3.72 6.69
CA TRP A 219 -12.18 4.57 5.54
C TRP A 219 -13.49 4.25 4.82
N SER A 220 -14.06 3.05 5.00
CA SER A 220 -15.40 2.73 4.48
C SER A 220 -16.48 3.70 4.98
N THR A 221 -16.24 4.34 6.13
CA THR A 221 -17.14 5.32 6.76
C THR A 221 -16.92 6.76 6.29
N HIS A 222 -16.02 7.03 5.33
CA HIS A 222 -15.61 8.37 4.92
C HIS A 222 -16.78 9.34 4.60
N ALA A 223 -17.88 8.81 4.05
CA ALA A 223 -19.05 9.61 3.69
C ALA A 223 -19.87 10.11 4.88
N THR A 224 -19.86 9.40 6.01
CA THR A 224 -20.79 9.61 7.14
C THR A 224 -20.12 9.79 8.49
N GLY A 225 -18.88 9.32 8.66
CA GLY A 225 -18.12 9.43 9.89
C GLY A 225 -17.67 10.86 10.19
N SER A 226 -17.17 11.08 11.41
CA SER A 226 -16.68 12.39 11.87
C SER A 226 -15.53 12.91 11.00
N ALA A 227 -15.63 14.15 10.52
CA ALA A 227 -14.71 14.67 9.51
C ALA A 227 -13.27 14.79 10.01
N ALA A 228 -13.06 15.26 11.25
CA ALA A 228 -11.71 15.48 11.76
C ALA A 228 -10.87 14.19 11.87
N PRO A 229 -11.31 13.09 12.52
CA PRO A 229 -10.55 11.84 12.53
C PRO A 229 -10.28 11.29 11.13
N LEU A 230 -11.27 11.29 10.23
CA LEU A 230 -11.12 10.79 8.86
C LEU A 230 -10.14 11.64 8.05
N ALA A 231 -10.19 12.96 8.16
CA ALA A 231 -9.27 13.86 7.47
C ALA A 231 -7.84 13.69 7.99
N ARG A 232 -7.66 13.60 9.31
CA ARG A 232 -6.36 13.37 9.93
C ARG A 232 -5.77 12.02 9.54
N ALA A 233 -6.60 10.97 9.50
CA ALA A 233 -6.21 9.64 9.03
C ALA A 233 -5.78 9.65 7.56
N TYR A 234 -6.58 10.30 6.72
CA TYR A 234 -6.27 10.47 5.30
C TYR A 234 -4.94 11.18 5.08
N LEU A 235 -4.69 12.27 5.82
CA LEU A 235 -3.45 13.04 5.73
C LEU A 235 -2.25 12.26 6.28
N ASP A 236 -2.40 11.46 7.34
CA ASP A 236 -1.31 10.59 7.82
C ASP A 236 -0.87 9.62 6.72
N VAL A 237 -1.82 8.88 6.15
CA VAL A 237 -1.46 7.78 5.24
C VAL A 237 -1.05 8.27 3.86
N ASN A 238 -1.59 9.40 3.37
CA ASN A 238 -1.29 9.92 2.03
C ASN A 238 -0.18 10.99 2.02
N CYS A 239 0.08 11.68 3.13
CA CYS A 239 0.93 12.88 3.12
C CYS A 239 2.04 12.88 4.18
N ALA A 240 1.82 12.31 5.37
CA ALA A 240 2.74 12.48 6.50
C ALA A 240 4.10 11.83 6.31
N HIS A 241 4.22 10.81 5.47
CA HIS A 241 5.52 10.21 5.17
C HIS A 241 6.51 11.24 4.56
N CYS A 242 6.00 12.23 3.81
CA CYS A 242 6.77 13.36 3.30
C CYS A 242 6.73 14.57 4.23
N HIS A 243 5.55 14.88 4.79
CA HIS A 243 5.31 16.02 5.68
C HIS A 243 5.45 15.60 7.15
N GLN A 244 6.70 15.39 7.55
CA GLN A 244 7.12 15.10 8.92
C GLN A 244 8.59 15.52 9.08
N PRO A 245 9.11 15.65 10.31
CA PRO A 245 10.56 15.79 10.54
C PRO A 245 11.34 14.65 9.86
N GLY A 246 12.42 15.01 9.15
CA GLY A 246 13.24 14.06 8.40
C GLY A 246 12.66 13.58 7.06
N GLY A 247 11.40 13.91 6.76
CA GLY A 247 10.73 13.57 5.50
C GLY A 247 11.11 14.50 4.35
N GLY A 248 10.83 14.05 3.11
CA GLY A 248 11.20 14.77 1.88
C GLY A 248 10.57 16.15 1.70
N ALA A 249 9.48 16.46 2.41
CA ALA A 249 8.81 17.76 2.40
C ALA A 249 8.86 18.45 3.78
N SER A 250 9.80 18.05 4.65
CA SER A 250 10.00 18.62 5.99
C SER A 250 10.22 20.14 5.98
N ASN A 251 10.85 20.67 4.93
CA ASN A 251 11.06 22.10 4.72
C ASN A 251 9.76 22.91 4.52
N SER A 252 8.62 22.25 4.26
CA SER A 252 7.33 22.93 4.23
C SER A 252 6.89 23.42 5.62
N GLY A 253 7.46 22.83 6.68
CA GLY A 253 7.07 23.02 8.07
C GLY A 253 5.72 22.40 8.44
N LEU A 254 5.17 21.52 7.58
CA LEU A 254 4.00 20.72 7.91
C LEU A 254 4.43 19.40 8.55
N ASP A 255 3.73 19.02 9.62
CA ASP A 255 3.77 17.70 10.21
C ASP A 255 2.35 17.15 10.22
N LEU A 256 2.07 16.22 9.29
CA LEU A 256 0.73 15.67 9.05
C LEU A 256 0.52 14.31 9.71
N ARG A 257 1.45 13.88 10.57
CA ARG A 257 1.38 12.59 11.27
C ARG A 257 0.14 12.52 12.16
N TRP A 258 -0.37 11.32 12.37
CA TRP A 258 -1.51 11.07 13.25
C TRP A 258 -1.29 11.61 14.67
N GLU A 259 -0.10 11.39 15.23
CA GLU A 259 0.28 11.78 16.60
C GLU A 259 0.55 13.28 16.80
N GLN A 260 0.42 14.10 15.76
CA GLN A 260 0.69 15.54 15.84
C GLN A 260 -0.55 16.32 16.27
N ASP A 261 -0.46 17.09 17.35
CA ASP A 261 -1.58 17.87 17.89
C ASP A 261 -1.39 19.39 17.81
N ASP A 262 -0.20 19.89 17.46
CA ASP A 262 0.05 21.32 17.28
C ASP A 262 -0.72 21.84 16.05
N PRO A 263 -1.70 22.75 16.22
CA PRO A 263 -2.48 23.30 15.12
C PRO A 263 -1.62 23.95 14.03
N HIS A 264 -0.55 24.65 14.42
CA HIS A 264 0.31 25.33 13.48
C HIS A 264 1.10 24.32 12.64
N ALA A 265 1.65 23.28 13.27
CA ALA A 265 2.36 22.21 12.56
C ALA A 265 1.46 21.47 11.56
N LEU A 266 0.16 21.36 11.87
CA LEU A 266 -0.87 20.80 10.98
C LEU A 266 -1.26 21.72 9.82
N GLY A 267 -0.79 22.96 9.84
CA GLY A 267 -1.07 23.95 8.80
C GLY A 267 -2.20 24.93 9.14
N ILE A 268 -2.82 24.83 10.32
CA ILE A 268 -3.93 25.72 10.73
C ILE A 268 -3.39 27.13 10.96
N LEU A 269 -3.93 28.09 10.20
CA LEU A 269 -3.45 29.48 10.16
C LEU A 269 -1.94 29.61 9.90
N LYS A 270 -1.33 28.59 9.31
CA LYS A 270 0.08 28.59 8.94
C LYS A 270 0.25 29.14 7.54
N ARG A 271 1.09 30.15 7.38
CA ARG A 271 1.48 30.65 6.06
C ARG A 271 2.41 29.67 5.34
N PRO A 272 2.34 29.55 4.01
CA PRO A 272 3.24 28.68 3.25
C PRO A 272 4.68 29.21 3.33
N VAL A 273 5.64 28.31 3.48
CA VAL A 273 7.07 28.66 3.41
C VAL A 273 7.52 28.74 1.95
N ALA A 274 7.13 27.75 1.14
CA ALA A 274 7.51 27.65 -0.27
C ALA A 274 6.44 26.87 -1.07
N ALA A 275 5.26 27.49 -1.28
CA ALA A 275 4.19 26.86 -2.06
C ALA A 275 4.14 27.31 -3.53
N GLY A 276 4.72 28.48 -3.86
CA GLY A 276 4.77 29.02 -5.23
C GLY A 276 3.39 29.04 -5.89
N ARG A 277 3.31 28.53 -7.13
CA ARG A 277 2.02 28.36 -7.85
C ARG A 277 1.02 27.50 -7.09
N GLY A 278 1.49 26.50 -6.36
CA GLY A 278 0.63 25.65 -5.55
C GLY A 278 0.06 26.34 -4.31
N ALA A 279 0.35 27.62 -4.04
CA ALA A 279 -0.41 28.41 -3.08
C ALA A 279 -1.80 28.82 -3.60
N GLY A 280 -2.01 28.84 -4.93
CA GLY A 280 -3.30 29.24 -5.51
C GLY A 280 -3.73 30.68 -5.22
N GLY A 281 -2.81 31.53 -4.73
CA GLY A 281 -3.14 32.88 -4.24
C GLY A 281 -3.74 32.93 -2.84
N HIS A 282 -3.72 31.82 -2.10
CA HIS A 282 -4.22 31.73 -0.73
C HIS A 282 -3.12 31.99 0.31
N ASP A 283 -3.51 32.51 1.48
CA ASP A 283 -2.57 32.92 2.53
C ASP A 283 -2.18 31.79 3.48
N PHE A 284 -3.05 30.79 3.70
CA PHE A 284 -2.89 29.79 4.75
C PHE A 284 -3.01 28.36 4.24
N SER A 285 -2.18 27.47 4.79
CA SER A 285 -2.22 26.03 4.55
C SER A 285 -3.62 25.47 4.80
N VAL A 286 -4.17 25.75 5.99
CA VAL A 286 -5.56 25.51 6.36
C VAL A 286 -6.11 26.80 6.98
N LEU A 287 -7.18 27.34 6.40
CA LEU A 287 -7.94 28.45 6.96
C LEU A 287 -9.25 27.91 7.56
N PRO A 288 -9.42 27.91 8.90
CA PRO A 288 -10.62 27.42 9.56
C PRO A 288 -11.92 27.97 8.96
N GLY A 289 -12.89 27.09 8.73
CA GLY A 289 -14.19 27.43 8.15
C GLY A 289 -14.17 27.80 6.67
N GLN A 290 -12.99 27.90 6.02
CA GLN A 290 -12.84 28.39 4.65
C GLN A 290 -12.06 27.40 3.76
N PRO A 291 -12.68 26.26 3.40
CA PRO A 291 -12.02 25.22 2.61
C PRO A 291 -11.55 25.71 1.23
N ASP A 292 -12.36 26.52 0.53
CA ASP A 292 -12.05 26.99 -0.83
C ASP A 292 -10.92 28.02 -0.90
N THR A 293 -10.48 28.55 0.23
CA THR A 293 -9.33 29.46 0.33
C THR A 293 -8.18 28.84 1.14
N SER A 294 -8.19 27.53 1.32
CA SER A 294 -7.13 26.78 2.01
C SER A 294 -6.18 26.14 1.00
N ILE A 295 -4.88 26.45 1.10
CA ILE A 295 -3.86 25.93 0.17
C ILE A 295 -3.87 24.40 0.12
N LEU A 296 -3.99 23.73 1.27
CA LEU A 296 -3.94 22.27 1.35
C LEU A 296 -5.04 21.63 0.48
N LEU A 297 -6.28 22.12 0.59
CA LEU A 297 -7.39 21.59 -0.18
C LEU A 297 -7.28 21.94 -1.67
N TYR A 298 -6.83 23.17 -1.99
CA TYR A 298 -6.57 23.59 -3.38
C TYR A 298 -5.60 22.64 -4.09
N ARG A 299 -4.49 22.29 -3.42
CA ARG A 299 -3.49 21.37 -3.96
C ARG A 299 -3.99 19.94 -4.10
N MET A 300 -4.76 19.45 -3.12
CA MET A 300 -5.39 18.13 -3.18
C MET A 300 -6.38 18.01 -4.37
N ASN A 301 -7.14 19.08 -4.61
CA ASN A 301 -8.14 19.18 -5.67
C ASN A 301 -7.56 19.55 -7.05
N SER A 302 -6.28 19.28 -7.28
CA SER A 302 -5.60 19.50 -8.56
C SER A 302 -4.86 18.25 -9.01
N ALA A 303 -4.83 18.06 -10.33
CA ALA A 303 -3.97 17.11 -11.03
C ALA A 303 -2.83 17.81 -11.80
N GLU A 304 -2.74 19.14 -11.73
CA GLU A 304 -1.72 19.91 -12.46
C GLU A 304 -0.34 19.75 -11.82
N PRO A 305 0.70 19.38 -12.59
CA PRO A 305 2.07 19.29 -12.10
C PRO A 305 2.57 20.60 -11.45
N GLY A 306 3.13 20.49 -10.25
CA GLY A 306 3.59 21.65 -9.46
C GLY A 306 2.51 22.29 -8.59
N ILE A 307 1.25 21.86 -8.71
CA ILE A 307 0.15 22.22 -7.82
C ILE A 307 -0.33 20.99 -7.05
N ALA A 308 -0.54 19.88 -7.77
CA ALA A 308 -1.10 18.64 -7.25
C ALA A 308 -0.36 18.14 -6.02
N MET A 309 -1.12 17.74 -5.00
CA MET A 309 -0.65 16.96 -3.85
C MET A 309 -1.51 15.71 -3.65
N PRO A 310 -0.91 14.56 -3.25
CA PRO A 310 0.53 14.26 -3.34
C PRO A 310 1.09 14.43 -4.76
N GLU A 311 2.38 14.76 -4.88
CA GLU A 311 3.04 15.01 -6.18
C GLU A 311 3.28 13.72 -6.99
N LEU A 312 3.25 12.58 -6.30
CA LEU A 312 3.59 11.26 -6.83
C LEU A 312 2.51 10.25 -6.46
N GLY A 313 2.43 9.18 -7.24
CA GLY A 313 1.50 8.06 -6.98
C GLY A 313 0.04 8.34 -7.35
N LYS A 314 -0.24 9.49 -7.98
CA LYS A 314 -1.52 9.86 -8.58
C LYS A 314 -1.35 10.67 -9.86
N SER A 315 -2.35 10.56 -10.73
CA SER A 315 -2.58 11.37 -11.94
C SER A 315 -3.98 11.99 -11.95
N THR A 316 -4.91 11.54 -11.10
CA THR A 316 -6.27 12.09 -10.98
C THR A 316 -6.55 12.59 -9.57
N VAL A 317 -7.70 13.26 -9.38
CA VAL A 317 -8.09 13.81 -8.08
C VAL A 317 -8.85 12.75 -7.28
N ASP A 318 -8.40 12.51 -6.04
CA ASP A 318 -9.14 11.74 -5.06
C ASP A 318 -10.31 12.56 -4.52
N ARG A 319 -11.49 12.37 -5.12
CA ARG A 319 -12.69 13.14 -4.78
C ARG A 319 -13.19 12.85 -3.36
N GLU A 320 -13.03 11.62 -2.88
CA GLU A 320 -13.45 11.21 -1.53
C GLU A 320 -12.53 11.83 -0.49
N GLY A 321 -11.22 11.73 -0.70
CA GLY A 321 -10.21 12.39 0.15
C GLY A 321 -10.40 13.91 0.22
N VAL A 322 -10.63 14.55 -0.93
CA VAL A 322 -10.94 15.99 -1.01
C VAL A 322 -12.23 16.32 -0.26
N ALA A 323 -13.29 15.52 -0.39
CA ALA A 323 -14.56 15.76 0.29
C ALA A 323 -14.43 15.68 1.82
N VAL A 324 -13.69 14.69 2.34
CA VAL A 324 -13.44 14.54 3.78
C VAL A 324 -12.64 15.71 4.33
N VAL A 325 -11.54 16.09 3.68
CA VAL A 325 -10.71 17.21 4.14
C VAL A 325 -11.46 18.55 4.02
N ARG A 326 -12.28 18.73 2.98
CA ARG A 326 -13.17 19.89 2.84
C ARG A 326 -14.12 20.01 4.03
N ARG A 327 -14.79 18.92 4.41
CA ARG A 327 -15.69 18.88 5.57
C ARG A 327 -14.95 19.24 6.85
N TRP A 328 -13.78 18.64 7.07
CA TRP A 328 -12.96 18.92 8.25
C TRP A 328 -12.63 20.40 8.38
N ILE A 329 -12.19 21.05 7.30
CA ILE A 329 -11.87 22.48 7.31
C ILE A 329 -13.14 23.33 7.54
N ALA A 330 -14.26 22.98 6.89
CA ALA A 330 -15.53 23.70 7.03
C ALA A 330 -16.12 23.63 8.44
N GLU A 331 -15.91 22.52 9.15
CA GLU A 331 -16.39 22.29 10.52
C GLU A 331 -15.52 22.98 11.59
N MET A 332 -14.34 23.52 11.24
CA MET A 332 -13.50 24.24 12.19
C MET A 332 -14.13 25.58 12.58
N GLN A 333 -14.08 25.90 13.88
CA GLN A 333 -14.43 27.23 14.37
C GLN A 333 -13.35 28.25 13.95
N GLN A 334 -13.80 29.45 13.57
CA GLN A 334 -12.92 30.58 13.27
C GLN A 334 -12.40 31.25 14.55
#